data_AF-A0A3A8PSG0-F1
#
_entry.id   AF-A0A3A8PSG0-F1
#
_cell.length_a   1.000
_cell.length_b   1.000
_cell.length_c   1.000
_cell.angle_alpha   90.00
_cell.angle_beta   90.00
_cell.angle_gamma   90.00
#
_symmetry.space_group_name_H-M   'P 1'
#
loop_
_entity.id
_entity.type
_entity.pdbx_description
1 polymer ?
#
loop_
_entity_poly.entity_id
_entity_poly.type
_entity_poly.pdbx_seq_one_letter_code
_entity_poly.pdbx_strand_id
1 'polypeptide(L)'
;MRPRNQDMQDLMQCSSSISLRALKEGSLLPLSPDSEVYRFTWMPSFHVPRSIRVEHRGNVYSLHVKEEGKDEGTLAIDRRILLTPTQWQALQQHLEEARFWTLDRFASPRSVVYVDGAQWLFEGGWEGRYRALDIHSPDPDGRAAPFYNLGAFLVELAGIPMTEGALY
;
A
#
# COMPACT_ATOMS: atom_id res chain seq x y z
N MET A 1 8.65 -12.70 29.06
CA MET A 1 8.41 -11.28 28.74
C MET A 1 8.71 -11.11 27.26
N ARG A 2 7.69 -10.99 26.39
CA ARG A 2 7.93 -10.75 24.96
C ARG A 2 8.48 -9.33 24.80
N PRO A 3 9.40 -9.08 23.85
CA PRO A 3 9.90 -7.73 23.61
C PRO A 3 8.75 -6.86 23.10
N ARG A 4 8.55 -5.67 23.70
CA ARG A 4 7.51 -4.67 23.35
C ARG A 4 7.38 -4.39 21.85
N ASN A 5 8.45 -4.59 21.09
CA ASN A 5 8.50 -4.41 19.65
C ASN A 5 7.72 -5.48 18.87
N GLN A 6 7.65 -6.70 19.40
CA GLN A 6 6.87 -7.79 18.81
C GLN A 6 5.37 -7.53 18.99
N ASP A 7 4.97 -7.08 20.18
CA ASP A 7 3.57 -6.78 20.48
C ASP A 7 3.01 -5.66 19.58
N MET A 8 3.83 -4.65 19.25
CA MET A 8 3.43 -3.58 18.31
C MET A 8 3.33 -4.07 16.86
N GLN A 9 4.26 -4.93 16.41
CA GLN A 9 4.19 -5.52 15.07
C GLN A 9 2.96 -6.43 14.94
N ASP A 10 2.66 -7.21 15.99
CA ASP A 10 1.49 -8.08 16.03
C ASP A 10 0.18 -7.26 16.02
N LEU A 11 0.13 -6.12 16.73
CA LEU A 11 -1.00 -5.18 16.70
C LEU A 11 -1.18 -4.52 15.32
N MET A 12 -0.09 -4.08 14.69
CA MET A 12 -0.11 -3.49 13.34
C MET A 12 -0.56 -4.51 12.27
N GLN A 13 -0.10 -5.76 12.38
CA GLN A 13 -0.53 -6.86 11.51
C GLN A 13 -2.03 -7.17 11.67
N CYS A 14 -2.54 -7.13 12.90
CA CYS A 14 -3.97 -7.28 13.15
C CYS A 14 -4.77 -6.11 12.53
N SER A 15 -4.32 -4.88 12.70
CA SER A 15 -4.95 -3.67 12.14
C SER A 15 -5.04 -3.73 10.61
N SER A 16 -3.93 -4.07 9.95
CA SER A 16 -3.88 -4.25 8.50
C SER A 16 -4.85 -5.32 8.00
N SER A 17 -4.95 -6.44 8.74
CA SER A 17 -5.86 -7.54 8.39
C SER A 17 -7.33 -7.15 8.49
N ILE A 18 -7.70 -6.33 9.49
CA ILE A 18 -9.06 -5.81 9.64
C ILE A 18 -9.40 -4.88 8.47
N SER A 19 -8.51 -3.94 8.15
CA SER A 19 -8.71 -2.97 7.06
C SER A 19 -8.84 -3.66 5.71
N LEU A 20 -7.98 -4.64 5.40
CA LEU A 20 -8.08 -5.43 4.17
C LEU A 20 -9.42 -6.18 4.07
N ARG A 21 -9.91 -6.74 5.18
CA ARG A 21 -11.21 -7.42 5.21
C ARG A 21 -12.37 -6.45 4.95
N ALA A 22 -12.35 -5.27 5.56
CA ALA A 22 -13.36 -4.22 5.32
C ALA A 22 -13.36 -3.77 3.85
N LEU A 23 -12.17 -3.64 3.26
CA LEU A 23 -11.95 -3.34 1.84
C LEU A 23 -12.24 -4.53 0.90
N LYS A 24 -12.69 -5.68 1.43
CA LYS A 24 -12.96 -6.90 0.66
C LYS A 24 -11.74 -7.31 -0.20
N GLU A 25 -10.56 -7.14 0.37
CA GLU A 25 -9.28 -7.49 -0.24
C GLU A 25 -8.80 -8.85 0.29
N GLY A 26 -8.47 -9.75 -0.64
CA GLY A 26 -7.98 -11.08 -0.33
C GLY A 26 -6.46 -11.19 -0.45
N SER A 27 -5.97 -12.43 -0.35
CA SER A 27 -4.57 -12.76 -0.69
C SER A 27 -4.26 -12.36 -2.13
N LEU A 28 -3.05 -11.82 -2.36
CA LEU A 28 -2.52 -11.59 -3.71
C LEU A 28 -2.06 -12.88 -4.39
N LEU A 29 -1.84 -13.94 -3.61
CA LEU A 29 -1.36 -15.24 -4.09
C LEU A 29 -2.46 -16.33 -4.05
N PRO A 30 -2.37 -17.35 -4.94
CA PRO A 30 -1.38 -17.50 -6.02
C PRO A 30 -1.65 -16.59 -7.22
N LEU A 31 -0.59 -16.21 -7.93
CA LEU A 31 -0.68 -15.47 -9.19
C LEU A 31 -0.64 -16.42 -10.38
N SER A 32 -1.31 -16.03 -11.46
CA SER A 32 -1.11 -16.68 -12.75
C SER A 32 0.33 -16.48 -13.24
N PRO A 33 0.88 -17.41 -14.05
CA PRO A 33 2.10 -17.15 -14.80
C PRO A 33 1.97 -15.82 -15.57
N ASP A 34 3.07 -15.07 -15.70
CA ASP A 34 3.14 -13.76 -16.37
C ASP A 34 2.24 -12.68 -15.74
N SER A 35 1.94 -12.82 -14.44
CA SER A 35 1.22 -11.81 -13.66
C SER A 35 2.08 -11.24 -12.55
N GLU A 36 1.88 -9.96 -12.30
CA GLU A 36 2.49 -9.23 -11.19
C GLU A 36 1.47 -8.22 -10.68
N VAL A 37 1.46 -8.07 -9.36
CA VAL A 37 0.50 -7.23 -8.66
C VAL A 37 1.20 -6.48 -7.55
N TYR A 38 0.79 -5.23 -7.36
CA TYR A 38 1.15 -4.40 -6.25
C TYR A 38 -0.11 -3.86 -5.60
N ARG A 39 -0.15 -3.84 -4.28
CA ARG A 39 -1.25 -3.24 -3.52
C ARG A 39 -0.69 -2.24 -2.53
N PHE A 40 -1.19 -1.02 -2.60
CA PHE A 40 -1.00 -0.01 -1.58
C PHE A 40 -2.29 0.12 -0.78
N THR A 41 -2.23 -0.22 0.50
CA THR A 41 -3.32 -0.02 1.45
C THR A 41 -2.94 1.14 2.35
N TRP A 42 -3.72 2.21 2.26
CA TRP A 42 -3.49 3.46 2.98
C TRP A 42 -4.56 3.61 4.06
N MET A 43 -4.12 3.67 5.31
CA MET A 43 -4.99 3.63 6.50
C MET A 43 -4.69 4.86 7.38
N PRO A 44 -5.29 6.03 7.08
CA PRO A 44 -5.18 7.21 7.94
C PRO A 44 -5.94 7.04 9.25
N SER A 45 -5.46 7.69 10.31
CA SER A 45 -6.09 7.61 11.65
C SER A 45 -7.48 8.28 11.69
N PHE A 46 -7.75 9.25 10.82
CA PHE A 46 -8.98 10.07 10.84
C PHE A 46 -9.79 10.02 9.54
N HIS A 47 -9.39 9.18 8.59
CA HIS A 47 -10.06 9.01 7.31
C HIS A 47 -10.29 7.52 7.02
N VAL A 48 -11.21 7.26 6.09
CA VAL A 48 -11.53 5.88 5.68
C VAL A 48 -10.32 5.24 4.98
N PRO A 49 -9.98 3.98 5.32
CA PRO A 49 -8.99 3.20 4.61
C PRO A 49 -9.29 3.09 3.11
N ARG A 50 -8.22 3.03 2.33
CA ARG A 50 -8.26 2.84 0.87
C ARG A 50 -7.30 1.76 0.45
N SER A 51 -7.68 1.00 -0.58
CA SER A 51 -6.78 0.09 -1.28
C SER A 51 -6.65 0.50 -2.74
N ILE A 52 -5.41 0.54 -3.22
CA ILE A 52 -5.06 0.76 -4.61
C ILE A 52 -4.25 -0.44 -5.06
N ARG A 53 -4.85 -1.30 -5.88
CA ARG A 53 -4.22 -2.51 -6.41
C ARG A 53 -3.94 -2.35 -7.88
N VAL A 54 -2.68 -2.37 -8.26
CA VAL A 54 -2.25 -2.34 -9.66
C VAL A 54 -1.76 -3.73 -10.04
N GLU A 55 -2.27 -4.28 -11.13
CA GLU A 55 -1.85 -5.58 -11.63
C GLU A 55 -1.62 -5.53 -13.14
N HIS A 56 -0.74 -6.40 -13.61
CA HIS A 56 -0.70 -6.78 -15.00
C HIS A 56 -0.88 -8.28 -15.17
N ARG A 57 -1.49 -8.64 -16.30
CA ARG A 57 -1.61 -10.01 -16.77
C ARG A 57 -1.32 -10.00 -18.26
N GLY A 58 -0.13 -10.48 -18.65
CA GLY A 58 0.37 -10.29 -20.01
C GLY A 58 0.45 -8.81 -20.37
N ASN A 59 -0.27 -8.38 -21.41
CA ASN A 59 -0.22 -7.00 -21.90
C ASN A 59 -1.35 -6.10 -21.37
N VAL A 60 -2.15 -6.59 -20.40
CA VAL A 60 -3.24 -5.82 -19.81
C VAL A 60 -2.85 -5.34 -18.44
N TYR A 61 -2.83 -4.02 -18.26
CA TYR A 61 -2.54 -3.34 -17.00
C TYR A 61 -3.83 -2.76 -16.43
N SER A 62 -4.13 -3.02 -15.17
CA SER A 62 -5.28 -2.43 -14.52
C SER A 62 -5.01 -2.02 -13.08
N LEU A 63 -5.66 -0.94 -12.68
CA LEU A 63 -5.69 -0.43 -11.32
C LEU A 63 -7.10 -0.59 -10.76
N HIS A 64 -7.20 -1.08 -9.54
CA HIS A 64 -8.43 -1.24 -8.77
C HIS A 64 -8.35 -0.34 -7.54
N VAL A 65 -9.36 0.51 -7.35
CA VAL A 65 -9.47 1.36 -6.16
C VAL A 65 -10.66 0.92 -5.34
N LYS A 66 -10.44 0.73 -4.05
CA LYS A 66 -11.49 0.52 -3.07
C LYS A 66 -11.37 1.50 -1.91
N GLU A 67 -12.50 1.99 -1.43
CA GLU A 67 -12.61 2.83 -0.25
C GLU A 67 -13.69 2.26 0.67
N GLU A 68 -13.40 2.19 1.96
CA GLU A 68 -14.37 1.72 2.95
C GLU A 68 -15.58 2.66 3.02
N GLY A 69 -16.78 2.08 3.06
CA GLY A 69 -18.03 2.81 3.24
C GLY A 69 -18.31 3.18 4.70
N LYS A 70 -19.37 3.97 4.92
CA LYS A 70 -19.78 4.38 6.27
C LYS A 70 -20.37 3.24 7.09
N ASP A 71 -20.97 2.27 6.42
CA ASP A 71 -21.58 1.10 7.05
C ASP A 71 -20.61 -0.09 6.98
N GLU A 72 -20.58 -0.90 8.04
CA GLU A 72 -19.69 -2.06 8.13
C GLU A 72 -19.84 -2.99 6.92
N GLY A 73 -18.73 -3.30 6.26
CA GLY A 73 -18.70 -4.19 5.09
C GLY A 73 -19.22 -3.58 3.79
N THR A 74 -19.49 -2.28 3.75
CA THR A 74 -19.82 -1.55 2.52
C THR A 74 -18.59 -0.89 1.90
N LEU A 75 -18.63 -0.65 0.59
CA LEU A 75 -17.59 0.08 -0.13
C LEU A 75 -18.20 1.39 -0.63
N ALA A 76 -17.57 2.53 -0.31
CA ALA A 76 -17.93 3.82 -0.90
C ALA A 76 -17.45 3.92 -2.35
N ILE A 77 -16.28 3.33 -2.64
CA ILE A 77 -15.68 3.27 -3.97
C ILE A 77 -15.28 1.82 -4.25
N ASP A 78 -15.64 1.33 -5.43
CA ASP A 78 -15.07 0.13 -6.04
C ASP A 78 -15.02 0.37 -7.55
N ARG A 79 -13.82 0.65 -8.08
CA ARG A 79 -13.64 0.99 -9.49
C ARG A 79 -12.38 0.39 -10.07
N ARG A 80 -12.42 0.20 -11.39
CA ARG A 80 -11.31 -0.30 -12.19
C ARG A 80 -10.93 0.70 -13.27
N ILE A 81 -9.63 0.90 -13.45
CA ILE A 81 -9.03 1.77 -14.46
C ILE A 81 -8.07 0.93 -15.29
N LEU A 82 -8.12 1.05 -16.61
CA LEU A 82 -7.09 0.48 -17.48
C LEU A 82 -5.89 1.42 -17.51
N LEU A 83 -4.71 0.85 -17.33
CA LEU A 83 -3.46 1.61 -17.40
C LEU A 83 -2.82 1.44 -18.76
N THR A 84 -2.08 2.47 -19.16
CA THR A 84 -1.18 2.42 -20.31
C THR A 84 0.12 1.70 -19.95
N PRO A 85 0.85 1.16 -20.93
CA PRO A 85 2.19 0.61 -20.70
C PRO A 85 3.15 1.63 -20.07
N THR A 86 3.04 2.90 -20.43
CA THR A 86 3.87 3.98 -19.85
C THR A 86 3.57 4.21 -18.37
N GLN A 87 2.30 4.17 -17.96
CA GLN A 87 1.92 4.26 -16.54
C GLN A 87 2.43 3.06 -15.74
N TRP A 88 2.37 1.86 -16.33
CA TRP A 88 2.96 0.67 -15.72
C TRP A 88 4.48 0.81 -15.57
N GLN A 89 5.17 1.30 -16.60
CA GLN A 89 6.62 1.55 -16.54
C GLN A 89 6.99 2.59 -15.47
N ALA A 90 6.19 3.64 -15.30
CA ALA A 90 6.39 4.62 -14.23
C ALA A 90 6.24 4.00 -12.84
N LEU A 91 5.26 3.10 -12.65
CA LEU A 91 5.14 2.32 -11.41
C LEU A 91 6.41 1.50 -11.13
N GLN A 92 6.93 0.83 -12.16
CA GLN A 92 8.15 0.02 -12.05
C GLN A 92 9.36 0.87 -11.63
N GLN A 93 9.49 2.08 -12.19
CA GLN A 93 10.54 3.02 -11.79
C GLN A 93 10.42 3.42 -10.31
N HIS A 94 9.22 3.76 -9.83
CA HIS A 94 9.03 4.09 -8.40
C HIS A 94 9.32 2.91 -7.48
N LEU A 95 8.99 1.67 -7.88
CA LEU A 95 9.33 0.46 -7.13
C LEU A 95 10.85 0.23 -7.06
N GLU A 96 11.56 0.51 -8.15
CA GLU A 96 13.03 0.43 -8.21
C GLU A 96 13.69 1.50 -7.32
N GLU A 97 13.23 2.76 -7.41
CA GLU A 97 13.69 3.88 -6.56
C GLU A 97 13.45 3.59 -5.07
N ALA A 98 12.28 3.03 -4.73
CA ALA A 98 11.97 2.59 -3.38
C ALA A 98 12.73 1.32 -2.95
N ARG A 99 13.46 0.71 -3.88
CA ARG A 99 14.14 -0.58 -3.70
C ARG A 99 13.19 -1.63 -3.13
N PHE A 100 11.92 -1.62 -3.55
CA PHE A 100 10.84 -2.35 -2.91
C PHE A 100 11.23 -3.82 -2.68
N TRP A 101 11.72 -4.51 -3.71
CA TRP A 101 12.09 -5.93 -3.62
C TRP A 101 13.40 -6.22 -2.89
N THR A 102 14.32 -5.25 -2.80
CA THR A 102 15.71 -5.47 -2.37
C THR A 102 16.06 -4.79 -1.05
N LEU A 103 15.18 -3.95 -0.52
CA LEU A 103 15.37 -3.35 0.80
C LEU A 103 15.43 -4.47 1.86
N ASP A 104 16.36 -4.44 2.80
CA ASP A 104 16.41 -5.51 3.81
C ASP A 104 15.32 -5.32 4.86
N ARG A 105 15.28 -4.15 5.52
CA ARG A 105 14.24 -3.79 6.49
C ARG A 105 14.06 -2.28 6.52
N PHE A 106 12.82 -1.82 6.45
CA PHE A 106 12.49 -0.45 6.83
C PHE A 106 12.28 -0.44 8.35
N ALA A 107 13.30 -0.07 9.11
CA ALA A 107 13.18 0.06 10.56
C ALA A 107 12.97 1.54 10.91
N SER A 108 11.77 1.89 11.38
CA SER A 108 11.56 3.16 12.05
C SER A 108 12.51 3.25 13.25
N PRO A 109 13.16 4.41 13.51
CA PRO A 109 14.01 4.55 14.69
C PRO A 109 13.22 4.14 15.94
N ARG A 110 13.84 3.30 16.80
CA ARG A 110 13.23 2.63 17.98
C ARG A 110 12.59 3.56 19.02
N SER A 111 12.59 4.86 18.80
CA SER A 111 12.17 5.91 19.74
C SER A 111 11.00 6.76 19.25
N VAL A 112 10.47 6.55 18.05
CA VAL A 112 9.33 7.35 17.56
C VAL A 112 8.03 6.60 17.86
N VAL A 113 7.30 7.10 18.87
CA VAL A 113 5.92 6.69 19.12
C VAL A 113 5.04 7.62 18.30
N TYR A 114 4.41 7.08 17.26
CA TYR A 114 3.40 7.81 16.51
C TYR A 114 2.05 7.65 17.21
N VAL A 115 1.38 8.77 17.49
CA VAL A 115 0.05 8.80 18.12
C VAL A 115 -1.04 8.92 17.05
N ASP A 116 -0.70 9.48 15.90
CA ASP A 116 -1.55 9.74 14.74
C ASP A 116 -0.76 9.58 13.41
N GLY A 117 -1.40 9.92 12.30
CA GLY A 117 -0.88 9.79 10.95
C GLY A 117 -1.51 8.63 10.19
N ALA A 118 -0.78 8.06 9.23
CA ALA A 118 -1.28 7.01 8.37
C ALA A 118 -0.36 5.79 8.34
N GLN A 119 -0.96 4.60 8.49
CA GLN A 119 -0.29 3.34 8.25
C GLN A 119 -0.35 3.02 6.76
N TRP A 120 0.81 2.73 6.16
CA TRP A 120 0.97 2.45 4.74
C TRP A 120 1.47 1.02 4.58
N LEU A 121 0.64 0.17 3.99
CA LEU A 121 0.98 -1.20 3.66
C LEU A 121 1.20 -1.33 2.16
N PHE A 122 2.43 -1.63 1.76
CA PHE A 122 2.78 -1.99 0.39
C PHE A 122 2.97 -3.50 0.29
N GLU A 123 2.21 -4.13 -0.61
CA GLU A 123 2.33 -5.54 -0.94
C GLU A 123 2.68 -5.69 -2.41
N GLY A 124 3.46 -6.72 -2.73
CA GLY A 124 3.86 -7.04 -4.09
C GLY A 124 3.93 -8.55 -4.29
N GLY A 125 3.52 -9.01 -5.46
CA GLY A 125 3.60 -10.40 -5.87
C GLY A 125 4.03 -10.53 -7.32
N TRP A 126 5.00 -11.41 -7.59
CA TRP A 126 5.51 -11.70 -8.93
C TRP A 126 6.26 -13.04 -8.92
N GLU A 127 6.03 -13.90 -9.92
CA GLU A 127 6.75 -15.20 -10.07
C GLU A 127 6.79 -16.05 -8.79
N GLY A 128 5.66 -16.12 -8.06
CA GLY A 128 5.56 -16.86 -6.80
C GLY A 128 6.28 -16.21 -5.61
N ARG A 129 6.95 -15.07 -5.81
CA ARG A 129 7.49 -14.23 -4.74
C ARG A 129 6.38 -13.36 -4.20
N TYR A 130 6.43 -13.11 -2.89
CA TYR A 130 5.58 -12.15 -2.21
C TYR A 130 6.41 -11.32 -1.26
N ARG A 131 6.04 -10.04 -1.15
CA ARG A 131 6.67 -9.11 -0.23
C ARG A 131 5.64 -8.14 0.32
N ALA A 132 5.74 -7.86 1.62
CA ALA A 132 4.97 -6.82 2.28
C ALA A 132 5.90 -5.89 3.08
N LEU A 133 5.64 -4.60 3.01
CA LEU A 133 6.30 -3.55 3.76
C LEU A 133 5.25 -2.66 4.41
N ASP A 134 5.33 -2.56 5.73
CA ASP A 134 4.50 -1.68 6.54
C ASP A 134 5.34 -0.48 6.97
N ILE A 135 4.87 0.72 6.67
CA ILE A 135 5.55 1.97 6.94
C ILE A 135 4.53 2.93 7.58
N HIS A 136 4.84 3.42 8.76
CA HIS A 136 4.02 4.45 9.41
C HIS A 136 4.47 5.84 8.98
N SER A 137 3.57 6.63 8.41
CA SER A 137 3.74 8.04 8.06
C SER A 137 5.10 8.36 7.42
N PRO A 138 5.39 7.84 6.21
CA PRO A 138 6.69 8.03 5.56
C PRO A 138 6.96 9.51 5.31
N ASP A 139 8.05 10.06 5.86
CA ASP A 139 8.48 11.45 5.67
C ASP A 139 9.00 11.71 4.23
N PRO A 140 8.44 12.69 3.47
CA PRO A 140 8.85 13.02 2.11
C PRO A 140 10.28 13.56 1.99
N ASP A 141 10.83 14.10 3.08
CA ASP A 141 12.21 14.62 3.13
C ASP A 141 13.17 13.66 3.85
N GLY A 142 12.63 12.53 4.34
CA GLY A 142 13.35 11.55 5.13
C GLY A 142 13.86 10.33 4.35
N ARG A 143 14.35 9.32 5.08
CA ARG A 143 14.77 8.04 4.49
C ARG A 143 13.62 7.25 3.84
N ALA A 144 12.37 7.62 4.16
CA ALA A 144 11.17 7.02 3.61
C ALA A 144 10.70 7.69 2.31
N ALA A 145 11.34 8.77 1.87
CA ALA A 145 10.91 9.58 0.73
C ALA A 145 10.57 8.76 -0.53
N PRO A 146 11.35 7.73 -0.92
CA PRO A 146 10.97 6.89 -2.06
C PRO A 146 9.63 6.15 -1.89
N PHE A 147 9.29 5.72 -0.67
CA PHE A 147 7.99 5.10 -0.38
C PHE A 147 6.86 6.12 -0.31
N TYR A 148 7.14 7.33 0.21
CA TYR A 148 6.20 8.44 0.12
C TYR A 148 5.84 8.71 -1.35
N ASN A 149 6.85 8.86 -2.21
CA ASN A 149 6.68 9.10 -3.65
C ASN A 149 5.93 7.96 -4.34
N LEU A 150 6.22 6.70 -4.00
CA LEU A 150 5.50 5.54 -4.55
C LEU A 150 4.01 5.55 -4.16
N GLY A 151 3.68 5.78 -2.89
CA GLY A 151 2.29 5.87 -2.45
C GLY A 151 1.57 7.07 -3.04
N ALA A 152 2.27 8.21 -3.15
CA ALA A 152 1.75 9.41 -3.78
C ALA A 152 1.42 9.18 -5.26
N PHE A 153 2.35 8.59 -6.00
CA PHE A 153 2.14 8.19 -7.39
C PHE A 153 0.94 7.26 -7.55
N LEU A 154 0.77 6.27 -6.66
CA LEU A 154 -0.38 5.35 -6.73
C LEU A 154 -1.73 6.05 -6.49
N VAL A 155 -1.77 7.01 -5.57
CA VAL A 155 -2.97 7.83 -5.30
C VAL A 155 -3.28 8.77 -6.48
N GLU A 156 -2.25 9.39 -7.08
CA GLU A 156 -2.40 10.18 -8.30
C GLU A 156 -2.87 9.30 -9.47
N LEU A 157 -2.29 8.12 -9.65
CA LEU A 157 -2.65 7.16 -10.70
C LEU A 157 -4.08 6.64 -10.53
N ALA A 158 -4.54 6.52 -9.29
CA ALA A 158 -5.93 6.28 -8.98
C ALA A 158 -6.81 7.49 -9.37
N GLY A 159 -6.29 8.70 -9.49
CA GLY A 159 -7.09 9.91 -9.71
C GLY A 159 -7.83 10.35 -8.45
N ILE A 160 -7.24 10.08 -7.29
CA ILE A 160 -7.72 10.57 -6.00
C ILE A 160 -7.09 11.95 -5.78
N PRO A 161 -7.87 13.01 -5.51
CA PRO A 161 -7.33 14.35 -5.27
C PRO A 161 -6.41 14.36 -4.05
N MET A 162 -5.22 14.94 -4.20
CA MET A 162 -4.29 15.18 -3.11
C MET A 162 -4.40 16.64 -2.67
N THR A 163 -5.08 16.90 -1.56
CA THR A 163 -4.97 18.19 -0.87
C THR A 163 -3.67 18.22 -0.04
N GLU A 164 -3.23 19.41 0.38
CA GLU A 164 -2.08 19.53 1.28
C GLU A 164 -2.31 18.71 2.55
N GLY A 165 -1.30 17.91 2.96
CA GLY A 165 -1.42 16.98 4.08
C GLY A 165 -2.29 15.74 3.83
N ALA A 166 -2.86 15.56 2.63
CA ALA A 166 -3.84 14.49 2.36
C ALA A 166 -3.33 13.08 2.54
N LEU A 167 -2.03 12.87 2.73
CA LEU A 167 -1.39 11.56 2.83
C LEU A 167 -1.12 11.11 4.28
N TYR A 168 -1.48 11.94 5.27
CA TYR A 168 -1.33 11.68 6.71
C TYR A 168 -2.65 11.80 7.45
#